data_AF-A0A953GJJ2-F1
#
_entry.id   AF-A0A953GJJ2-F1
#
_cell.length_a   1.000
_cell.length_b   1.000
_cell.length_c   1.000
_cell.angle_alpha   90.00
_cell.angle_beta   90.00
_cell.angle_gamma   90.00
#
_symmetry.space_group_name_H-M   'P 1'
#
loop_
_entity.id
_entity.type
_entity.pdbx_description
1 polymer ?
#
loop_
_entity_poly.entity_id
_entity_poly.type
_entity_poly.pdbx_seq_one_letter_code
_entity_poly.pdbx_strand_id
1 'polypeptide(L)'
;MKYITPALLLFCCALTPLHHTTEASTANAENWGFFAHRLLNRLAVFTLPSAMIDFYKSNIEFIEEHAIDPDKRRYALRNEAPRHFIDLDHWGVNGAADLPRRYEDAIVRYAHFFLISCKDTMLLFDTSGTDSNRTDSLLFTPEFKTRITTYRNGIPSDSMSNWVKHYAISVQDPTHWIVSEPGVQQLFTEILPSGTAVLIRDRFSVHGILPYSLPWFYKRLVKAFSEQDHAKIIRLSAEIGHYVGDAHVPLHTSVNYNGQLTNQEGIHAFWESRIPELFAESDFDFVVGRADYIENIEQYIWQVLDQSHHMVRQVLAMEKKLSGEFAVDNQYCFETRLGVVTKLPCKEYAARYNQLLDYHVEKRFRDCIHAIGSIWFSAWTEAGQPYLNKRKQDHLPQTFPESDLHPTNKEAFPVRDHE
;
A
#
# COMPACT_ATOMS: atom_id res chain seq x y z
N MET A 1 56.19 12.20 -75.56
CA MET A 1 57.34 11.87 -74.70
C MET A 1 56.85 11.84 -73.26
N LYS A 2 57.27 10.82 -72.50
CA LYS A 2 56.88 10.52 -71.11
C LYS A 2 57.20 11.65 -70.13
N TYR A 3 56.59 11.53 -68.94
CA TYR A 3 57.00 11.96 -67.58
C TYR A 3 55.98 12.94 -66.97
N ILE A 4 55.60 12.92 -65.68
CA ILE A 4 55.76 12.07 -64.49
C ILE A 4 54.65 12.57 -63.53
N THR A 5 54.08 11.70 -62.70
CA THR A 5 53.17 12.04 -61.59
C THR A 5 53.88 12.83 -60.47
N PRO A 6 53.16 13.59 -59.65
CA PRO A 6 53.00 13.10 -58.28
C PRO A 6 51.59 13.29 -57.69
N ALA A 7 51.34 12.49 -56.67
CA ALA A 7 50.09 12.30 -55.95
C ALA A 7 49.62 13.55 -55.20
N LEU A 8 48.31 13.78 -55.19
CA LEU A 8 47.62 14.62 -54.22
C LEU A 8 46.57 13.77 -53.51
N LEU A 9 46.68 13.67 -52.18
CA LEU A 9 45.76 12.99 -51.29
C LEU A 9 44.36 13.63 -51.35
N LEU A 10 43.36 12.81 -51.67
CA LEU A 10 41.93 13.11 -51.54
C LEU A 10 41.50 12.85 -50.09
N PHE A 11 41.15 13.91 -49.36
CA PHE A 11 40.38 13.82 -48.11
C PHE A 11 38.90 14.03 -48.45
N CYS A 12 38.15 12.95 -48.62
CA CYS A 12 36.70 12.97 -48.74
C CYS A 12 36.08 13.19 -47.35
N CYS A 13 35.66 14.42 -47.03
CA CYS A 13 34.67 14.66 -45.99
C CYS A 13 33.28 14.33 -46.54
N ALA A 14 32.71 13.21 -46.09
CA ALA A 14 31.33 12.85 -46.35
C ALA A 14 30.39 13.83 -45.62
N LEU A 15 29.54 14.51 -46.39
CA LEU A 15 28.37 15.23 -45.90
C LEU A 15 27.33 14.21 -45.44
N THR A 16 27.07 14.12 -44.13
CA THR A 16 25.88 13.47 -43.59
C THR A 16 24.78 14.51 -43.38
N PRO A 17 23.52 14.25 -43.80
CA PRO A 17 22.42 15.17 -43.54
C PRO A 17 22.03 15.10 -42.06
N LEU A 18 21.96 16.27 -41.42
CA LEU A 18 21.35 16.48 -40.11
C LEU A 18 19.86 16.13 -40.20
N HIS A 19 19.49 14.93 -39.76
CA HIS A 19 18.12 14.64 -39.36
C HIS A 19 17.86 15.36 -38.02
N HIS A 20 17.14 16.48 -38.09
CA HIS A 20 16.41 16.98 -36.92
C HIS A 20 15.30 15.97 -36.62
N THR A 21 15.58 15.04 -35.71
CA THR A 21 14.52 14.35 -34.96
C THR A 21 13.98 15.33 -33.95
N THR A 22 12.80 15.89 -34.23
CA THR A 22 11.95 16.46 -33.20
C THR A 22 11.58 15.31 -32.26
N GLU A 23 12.28 15.20 -31.14
CA GLU A 23 11.81 14.42 -30.00
C GLU A 23 10.54 15.10 -29.49
N ALA A 24 9.40 14.59 -29.96
CA ALA A 24 8.14 14.83 -29.29
C ALA A 24 8.28 14.25 -27.88
N SER A 25 8.36 15.12 -26.87
CA SER A 25 8.32 14.69 -25.48
C SER A 25 7.06 13.84 -25.31
N THR A 26 7.24 12.56 -24.99
CA THR A 26 6.17 11.66 -24.57
C THR A 26 5.72 12.07 -23.17
N ALA A 27 5.10 13.25 -23.08
CA ALA A 27 4.44 13.68 -21.87
C ALA A 27 3.09 12.97 -21.79
N ASN A 28 2.86 12.30 -20.66
CA ASN A 28 1.56 12.06 -20.05
C ASN A 28 0.66 10.99 -20.68
N ALA A 29 1.18 9.76 -20.83
CA ALA A 29 0.37 8.58 -21.13
C ALA A 29 0.00 7.72 -19.90
N GLU A 30 0.40 8.09 -18.67
CA GLU A 30 0.17 7.28 -17.46
C GLU A 30 -0.68 7.97 -16.35
N ASN A 31 -1.18 9.18 -16.57
CA ASN A 31 -1.47 10.11 -15.46
C ASN A 31 -2.86 10.01 -14.77
N TRP A 32 -3.78 9.18 -15.23
CA TRP A 32 -5.20 9.44 -14.94
C TRP A 32 -5.74 8.75 -13.69
N GLY A 33 -5.48 7.45 -13.47
CA GLY A 33 -5.85 6.76 -12.21
C GLY A 33 -5.04 7.20 -10.98
N PHE A 34 -3.99 7.98 -11.22
CA PHE A 34 -2.95 8.30 -10.24
C PHE A 34 -2.94 9.78 -9.82
N PHE A 35 -3.78 10.60 -10.45
CA PHE A 35 -3.84 12.06 -10.25
C PHE A 35 -3.97 12.42 -8.76
N ALA A 36 -4.86 11.75 -8.03
CA ALA A 36 -5.12 12.03 -6.63
C ALA A 36 -3.86 11.81 -5.76
N HIS A 37 -3.20 10.65 -5.83
CA HIS A 37 -2.00 10.36 -5.03
C HIS A 37 -0.87 11.36 -5.30
N ARG A 38 -0.66 11.73 -6.56
CA ARG A 38 0.33 12.73 -6.96
C ARG A 38 0.03 14.10 -6.33
N LEU A 39 -1.20 14.57 -6.50
CA LEU A 39 -1.64 15.85 -5.99
C LEU A 39 -1.58 15.90 -4.45
N LEU A 40 -2.04 14.86 -3.77
CA LEU A 40 -1.98 14.72 -2.30
C LEU A 40 -0.54 14.86 -1.78
N ASN A 41 0.39 14.11 -2.37
CA ASN A 41 1.80 14.13 -2.00
C ASN A 41 2.44 15.50 -2.25
N ARG A 42 2.16 16.11 -3.40
CA ARG A 42 2.63 17.46 -3.74
C ARG A 42 2.12 18.49 -2.74
N LEU A 43 0.83 18.46 -2.41
CA LEU A 43 0.21 19.43 -1.50
C LEU A 43 0.69 19.25 -0.06
N ALA A 44 0.97 18.02 0.38
CA ALA A 44 1.45 17.73 1.72
C ALA A 44 2.79 18.42 2.02
N VAL A 45 3.66 18.61 1.02
CA VAL A 45 4.93 19.36 1.17
C VAL A 45 4.71 20.77 1.73
N PHE A 46 3.61 21.42 1.36
CA PHE A 46 3.31 22.80 1.79
C PHE A 46 2.78 22.91 3.22
N THR A 47 2.50 21.79 3.88
CA THR A 47 2.11 21.75 5.30
C THR A 47 3.32 21.77 6.25
N LEU A 48 4.52 21.49 5.72
CA LEU A 48 5.71 21.23 6.51
C LEU A 48 6.30 22.50 7.14
N PRO A 49 6.94 22.40 8.32
CA PRO A 49 7.61 23.53 8.97
C PRO A 49 8.82 24.01 8.17
N SER A 50 9.27 25.24 8.45
CA SER A 50 10.40 25.88 7.75
C SER A 50 11.70 25.06 7.79
N ALA A 51 11.90 24.25 8.84
CA ALA A 51 13.07 23.39 8.98
C ALA A 51 13.10 22.21 7.98
N MET A 52 11.95 21.82 7.42
CA MET A 52 11.81 20.69 6.49
C MET A 52 11.44 21.14 5.07
N ILE A 53 10.68 22.23 4.94
CA ILE A 53 10.01 22.60 3.69
C ILE A 53 10.99 22.79 2.53
N ASP A 54 12.17 23.38 2.74
CA ASP A 54 13.14 23.61 1.67
C ASP A 54 13.68 22.29 1.09
N PHE A 55 13.94 21.29 1.94
CA PHE A 55 14.39 19.96 1.54
C PHE A 55 13.30 19.26 0.71
N TYR A 56 12.05 19.25 1.18
CA TYR A 56 10.94 18.61 0.47
C TYR A 56 10.57 19.34 -0.82
N LYS A 57 10.55 20.67 -0.83
CA LYS A 57 10.28 21.46 -2.05
C LYS A 57 11.33 21.27 -3.13
N SER A 58 12.58 21.06 -2.75
CA SER A 58 13.66 20.78 -3.72
C SER A 58 13.55 19.40 -4.37
N ASN A 59 12.70 18.51 -3.82
CA ASN A 59 12.48 17.14 -4.28
C ASN A 59 11.00 16.86 -4.61
N ILE A 60 10.20 17.92 -4.81
CA ILE A 60 8.74 17.80 -4.90
C ILE A 60 8.30 17.04 -6.15
N GLU A 61 9.03 17.18 -7.26
CA GLU A 61 8.78 16.43 -8.50
C GLU A 61 8.98 14.93 -8.29
N PHE A 62 10.04 14.53 -7.56
CA PHE A 62 10.26 13.13 -7.23
C PHE A 62 9.14 12.59 -6.34
N ILE A 63 8.77 13.33 -5.29
CA ILE A 63 7.72 12.93 -4.36
C ILE A 63 6.39 12.72 -5.10
N GLU A 64 6.07 13.63 -6.01
CA GLU A 64 4.88 13.56 -6.84
C GLU A 64 4.94 12.36 -7.81
N GLU A 65 6.04 12.20 -8.56
CA GLU A 65 6.16 11.15 -9.57
C GLU A 65 6.14 9.74 -8.97
N HIS A 66 6.80 9.56 -7.82
CA HIS A 66 6.93 8.27 -7.13
C HIS A 66 5.78 7.99 -6.14
N ALA A 67 4.78 8.86 -6.02
CA ALA A 67 3.58 8.64 -5.22
C ALA A 67 2.71 7.47 -5.72
N ILE A 68 3.03 6.88 -6.87
CA ILE A 68 2.25 5.82 -7.53
C ILE A 68 3.06 4.54 -7.71
N ASP A 69 4.30 4.54 -7.22
CA ASP A 69 5.16 3.35 -7.26
C ASP A 69 4.53 2.15 -6.55
N PRO A 70 3.83 2.29 -5.40
CA PRO A 70 3.18 1.15 -4.76
C PRO A 70 2.14 0.45 -5.65
N ASP A 71 1.33 1.20 -6.40
CA ASP A 71 0.38 0.66 -7.38
C ASP A 71 1.11 -0.09 -8.50
N LYS A 72 2.14 0.54 -9.06
CA LYS A 72 2.96 -0.09 -10.12
C LYS A 72 3.59 -1.39 -9.63
N ARG A 73 4.05 -1.42 -8.38
CA ARG A 73 4.71 -2.57 -7.77
C ARG A 73 3.77 -3.72 -7.46
N ARG A 74 2.46 -3.51 -7.28
CA ARG A 74 1.56 -4.62 -6.87
C ARG A 74 1.45 -5.77 -7.87
N TYR A 75 1.69 -5.48 -9.15
CA TYR A 75 1.76 -6.50 -10.20
C TYR A 75 3.10 -7.24 -10.25
N ALA A 76 4.17 -6.63 -9.71
CA ALA A 76 5.52 -7.19 -9.70
C ALA A 76 5.88 -7.88 -8.39
N LEU A 77 5.33 -7.38 -7.27
CA LEU A 77 5.57 -7.86 -5.93
C LEU A 77 4.31 -8.49 -5.37
N ARG A 78 4.41 -9.80 -5.16
CA ARG A 78 3.38 -10.67 -4.59
C ARG A 78 2.63 -10.08 -3.40
N ASN A 79 3.34 -9.32 -2.58
CA ASN A 79 2.95 -8.97 -1.20
C ASN A 79 2.54 -7.53 -1.04
N GLU A 80 2.57 -6.80 -2.14
CA GLU A 80 2.32 -5.38 -2.16
C GLU A 80 0.82 -5.12 -2.16
N ALA A 81 0.01 -5.85 -2.94
CA ALA A 81 -1.44 -5.62 -3.05
C ALA A 81 -2.17 -5.57 -1.68
N PRO A 82 -1.95 -6.50 -0.73
CA PRO A 82 -2.54 -6.39 0.61
C PRO A 82 -2.23 -5.11 1.38
N ARG A 83 -1.18 -4.36 1.02
CA ARG A 83 -0.77 -3.15 1.75
C ARG A 83 -1.64 -1.93 1.43
N HIS A 84 -2.49 -2.02 0.42
CA HIS A 84 -3.36 -0.94 -0.06
C HIS A 84 -4.72 -0.90 0.65
N PHE A 85 -5.09 -1.94 1.40
CA PHE A 85 -6.44 -2.03 1.96
C PHE A 85 -6.52 -2.79 3.30
N ILE A 86 -7.72 -2.81 3.88
CA ILE A 86 -8.14 -3.70 4.97
C ILE A 86 -9.66 -3.94 4.91
N ASP A 87 -10.11 -5.18 4.73
CA ASP A 87 -11.54 -5.53 4.68
C ASP A 87 -12.17 -5.55 6.08
N LEU A 88 -12.49 -4.38 6.66
CA LEU A 88 -12.97 -4.32 8.05
C LEU A 88 -14.31 -5.00 8.26
N ASP A 89 -15.19 -4.97 7.26
CA ASP A 89 -16.50 -5.63 7.27
C ASP A 89 -16.41 -7.17 7.19
N HIS A 90 -15.29 -7.73 6.72
CA HIS A 90 -15.01 -9.17 6.81
C HIS A 90 -14.92 -9.64 8.27
N TRP A 91 -14.37 -8.79 9.14
CA TRP A 91 -14.08 -9.13 10.53
C TRP A 91 -15.24 -8.83 11.50
N GLY A 92 -16.41 -8.48 10.97
CA GLY A 92 -17.62 -8.17 11.73
C GLY A 92 -17.89 -6.68 11.88
N VAL A 93 -19.00 -6.35 12.54
CA VAL A 93 -19.52 -4.96 12.64
C VAL A 93 -18.52 -4.01 13.31
N ASN A 94 -17.72 -4.51 14.25
CA ASN A 94 -16.71 -3.75 14.98
C ASN A 94 -15.28 -4.11 14.53
N GLY A 95 -15.06 -4.52 13.28
CA GLY A 95 -13.76 -4.99 12.80
C GLY A 95 -12.59 -4.05 13.13
N ALA A 96 -12.79 -2.74 13.03
CA ALA A 96 -11.77 -1.74 13.40
C ALA A 96 -11.37 -1.79 14.89
N ALA A 97 -12.28 -2.17 15.79
CA ALA A 97 -12.03 -2.27 17.23
C ALA A 97 -11.53 -3.65 17.65
N ASP A 98 -12.04 -4.71 17.01
CA ASP A 98 -11.84 -6.10 17.44
C ASP A 98 -10.56 -6.74 16.88
N LEU A 99 -10.02 -6.18 15.78
CA LEU A 99 -8.78 -6.65 15.19
C LEU A 99 -7.58 -6.40 16.13
N PRO A 100 -6.66 -7.38 16.27
CA PRO A 100 -5.44 -7.19 17.06
C PRO A 100 -4.60 -6.02 16.53
N ARG A 101 -3.97 -5.25 17.43
CA ARG A 101 -3.14 -4.10 17.01
C ARG A 101 -1.76 -4.51 16.48
N ARG A 102 -1.24 -5.66 16.92
CA ARG A 102 0.01 -6.23 16.42
C ARG A 102 -0.29 -7.21 15.30
N TYR A 103 0.47 -7.13 14.22
CA TYR A 103 0.32 -8.01 13.07
C TYR A 103 0.56 -9.48 13.43
N GLU A 104 1.57 -9.76 14.25
CA GLU A 104 1.84 -11.12 14.75
C GLU A 104 0.66 -11.71 15.53
N ASP A 105 -0.09 -10.91 16.28
CA ASP A 105 -1.28 -11.34 17.02
C ASP A 105 -2.43 -11.65 16.05
N ALA A 106 -2.56 -10.87 14.96
CA ALA A 106 -3.53 -11.15 13.90
C ALA A 106 -3.21 -12.47 13.18
N ILE A 107 -1.94 -12.72 12.86
CA ILE A 107 -1.51 -14.01 12.27
C ILE A 107 -1.80 -15.17 13.23
N VAL A 108 -1.46 -15.05 14.51
CA VAL A 108 -1.76 -16.08 15.51
C VAL A 108 -3.25 -16.37 15.62
N ARG A 109 -4.09 -15.32 15.53
CA ARG A 109 -5.55 -15.45 15.67
C ARG A 109 -6.20 -16.08 14.44
N TYR A 110 -5.79 -15.70 13.22
CA TYR A 110 -6.56 -16.00 12.01
C TYR A 110 -5.88 -17.01 11.06
N ALA A 111 -4.57 -17.21 11.15
CA ALA A 111 -3.85 -18.19 10.32
C ALA A 111 -4.08 -19.63 10.78
N HIS A 112 -3.74 -20.58 9.90
CA HIS A 112 -3.64 -21.99 10.26
C HIS A 112 -2.18 -22.40 10.38
N PHE A 113 -1.87 -23.19 11.42
CA PHE A 113 -0.53 -23.71 11.66
C PHE A 113 -0.54 -25.23 11.44
N PHE A 114 0.37 -25.71 10.61
CA PHE A 114 0.51 -27.13 10.30
C PHE A 114 1.92 -27.60 10.66
N LEU A 115 2.04 -28.82 11.17
CA LEU A 115 3.30 -29.53 11.28
C LEU A 115 3.48 -30.37 10.02
N ILE A 116 4.55 -30.09 9.28
CA ILE A 116 4.96 -30.87 8.11
C ILE A 116 6.07 -31.82 8.55
N SER A 117 5.93 -33.09 8.20
CA SER A 117 6.97 -34.12 8.35
C SER A 117 7.17 -34.86 7.03
N CYS A 118 8.16 -35.75 6.96
CA CYS A 118 8.43 -36.57 5.78
C CYS A 118 7.28 -37.54 5.39
N LYS A 119 6.27 -37.71 6.23
CA LYS A 119 5.16 -38.66 6.02
C LYS A 119 3.78 -38.01 5.98
N ASP A 120 3.60 -36.84 6.60
CA ASP A 120 2.28 -36.24 6.74
C ASP A 120 2.34 -34.73 7.05
N THR A 121 1.22 -34.04 6.79
CA THR A 121 0.94 -32.65 7.19
C THR A 121 -0.27 -32.63 8.11
N MET A 122 -0.11 -32.07 9.31
CA MET A 122 -1.14 -32.14 10.36
C MET A 122 -1.43 -30.76 10.94
N LEU A 123 -2.70 -30.42 11.16
CA LEU A 123 -3.09 -29.17 11.79
C LEU A 123 -2.63 -29.16 13.26
N LEU A 124 -1.87 -28.13 13.64
CA LEU A 124 -1.31 -27.99 14.98
C LEU A 124 -2.34 -27.52 16.00
N PHE A 125 -3.01 -26.40 15.71
CA PHE A 125 -3.90 -25.74 16.65
C PHE A 125 -5.34 -25.72 16.13
N ASP A 126 -6.28 -25.94 17.03
CA ASP A 126 -7.70 -25.67 16.76
C ASP A 126 -7.97 -24.18 17.05
N THR A 127 -8.20 -23.39 16.01
CA THR A 127 -8.55 -21.97 16.12
C THR A 127 -10.05 -21.71 15.96
N SER A 128 -10.85 -22.74 15.70
CA SER A 128 -12.27 -22.64 15.30
C SER A 128 -13.26 -22.31 16.43
N GLY A 129 -12.79 -22.27 17.69
CA GLY A 129 -13.62 -21.97 18.88
C GLY A 129 -13.19 -20.75 19.69
N THR A 130 -12.28 -19.92 19.18
CA THR A 130 -11.60 -18.88 19.97
C THR A 130 -12.40 -17.60 20.23
N ASP A 131 -13.58 -17.43 19.62
CA ASP A 131 -14.40 -16.21 19.80
C ASP A 131 -15.22 -16.19 21.11
N SER A 132 -15.33 -17.31 21.84
CA SER A 132 -16.23 -17.40 23.02
C SER A 132 -15.55 -17.68 24.36
N ASN A 133 -14.29 -18.12 24.40
CA ASN A 133 -13.54 -18.32 25.63
C ASN A 133 -12.04 -18.17 25.35
N ARG A 134 -11.47 -17.00 25.64
CA ARG A 134 -10.02 -16.79 25.66
C ARG A 134 -9.38 -17.73 26.69
N THR A 135 -8.92 -18.90 26.26
CA THR A 135 -7.72 -19.45 26.87
C THR A 135 -6.55 -18.66 26.31
N ASP A 136 -5.72 -18.10 27.18
CA ASP A 136 -4.47 -17.41 26.81
C ASP A 136 -3.47 -18.31 26.06
N SER A 137 -3.87 -19.53 25.67
CA SER A 137 -3.06 -20.54 25.03
C SER A 137 -3.78 -21.19 23.85
N LEU A 138 -3.03 -21.41 22.78
CA LEU A 138 -3.40 -22.23 21.62
C LEU A 138 -3.33 -23.70 22.01
N LEU A 139 -4.45 -24.41 21.89
CA LEU A 139 -4.52 -25.83 22.22
C LEU A 139 -4.23 -26.69 20.99
N PHE A 140 -3.48 -27.77 21.20
CA PHE A 140 -3.21 -28.73 20.14
C PHE A 140 -4.47 -29.51 19.74
N THR A 141 -4.62 -29.78 18.45
CA THR A 141 -5.73 -30.57 17.89
C THR A 141 -5.75 -32.00 18.44
N PRO A 142 -6.91 -32.68 18.46
CA PRO A 142 -6.98 -34.09 18.83
C PRO A 142 -6.05 -34.97 17.98
N GLU A 143 -5.98 -34.71 16.68
CA GLU A 143 -5.10 -35.40 15.73
C GLU A 143 -3.63 -35.31 16.15
N PHE A 144 -3.17 -34.11 16.50
CA PHE A 144 -1.82 -33.91 17.05
C PHE A 144 -1.57 -34.77 18.29
N LYS A 145 -2.51 -34.74 19.24
CA LYS A 145 -2.39 -35.45 20.53
C LYS A 145 -2.34 -36.97 20.38
N THR A 146 -2.90 -37.54 19.30
CA THR A 146 -2.80 -38.98 19.03
C THR A 146 -1.44 -39.42 18.49
N ARG A 147 -0.67 -38.51 17.89
CA ARG A 147 0.58 -38.83 17.19
C ARG A 147 1.82 -38.40 17.97
N ILE A 148 1.71 -37.30 18.72
CA ILE A 148 2.78 -36.77 19.57
C ILE A 148 2.25 -36.81 21.00
N THR A 149 2.84 -37.65 21.84
CA THR A 149 2.34 -37.92 23.19
C THR A 149 2.99 -37.04 24.27
N THR A 150 4.14 -36.44 23.96
CA THR A 150 4.83 -35.50 24.86
C THR A 150 4.76 -34.09 24.29
N TYR A 151 3.98 -33.24 24.93
CA TYR A 151 3.80 -31.85 24.53
C TYR A 151 3.40 -31.01 25.75
N ARG A 152 3.61 -29.69 25.67
CA ARG A 152 3.12 -28.75 26.67
C ARG A 152 1.60 -28.63 26.57
N ASN A 153 0.91 -28.28 27.66
CA ASN A 153 -0.53 -28.08 27.65
C ASN A 153 -0.91 -26.77 26.91
N GLY A 154 -0.82 -26.80 25.58
CA GLY A 154 -0.94 -25.65 24.71
C GLY A 154 0.28 -24.73 24.68
N ILE A 155 0.22 -23.71 23.83
CA ILE A 155 1.24 -22.66 23.71
C ILE A 155 0.57 -21.32 24.01
N PRO A 156 1.05 -20.53 25.00
CA PRO A 156 0.50 -19.21 25.27
C PRO A 156 0.49 -18.32 24.02
N SER A 157 -0.60 -17.62 23.76
CA SER A 157 -0.79 -16.78 22.57
C SER A 157 0.32 -15.74 22.44
N ASP A 158 0.71 -15.06 23.52
CA ASP A 158 1.84 -14.10 23.50
C ASP A 158 3.18 -14.77 23.15
N SER A 159 3.41 -15.99 23.65
CA SER A 159 4.60 -16.78 23.30
C SER A 159 4.60 -17.12 21.82
N MET A 160 3.43 -17.50 21.29
CA MET A 160 3.26 -17.78 19.86
C MET A 160 3.46 -16.52 19.02
N SER A 161 2.90 -15.37 19.40
CA SER A 161 3.09 -14.10 18.68
C SER A 161 4.56 -13.70 18.62
N ASN A 162 5.30 -13.85 19.72
CA ASN A 162 6.74 -13.60 19.73
C ASN A 162 7.50 -14.58 18.84
N TRP A 163 7.10 -15.86 18.83
CA TRP A 163 7.68 -16.87 17.94
C TRP A 163 7.41 -16.53 16.46
N VAL A 164 6.16 -16.19 16.10
CA VAL A 164 5.77 -15.79 14.75
C VAL A 164 6.55 -14.55 14.30
N LYS A 165 6.64 -13.53 15.16
CA LYS A 165 7.43 -12.32 14.89
C LYS A 165 8.89 -12.64 14.57
N HIS A 166 9.51 -13.53 15.33
CA HIS A 166 10.93 -13.83 15.21
C HIS A 166 11.24 -14.76 14.03
N TYR A 167 10.47 -15.84 13.88
CA TYR A 167 10.79 -16.93 12.95
C TYR A 167 10.01 -16.92 11.63
N ALA A 168 8.85 -16.27 11.58
CA ALA A 168 8.01 -16.24 10.38
C ALA A 168 8.04 -14.87 9.69
N ILE A 169 7.64 -13.81 10.41
CA ILE A 169 7.43 -12.47 9.83
C ILE A 169 8.75 -11.75 9.51
N SER A 170 9.90 -12.22 10.03
CA SER A 170 11.22 -11.62 9.78
C SER A 170 11.64 -11.60 8.31
N VAL A 171 10.96 -12.35 7.45
CA VAL A 171 11.13 -12.36 5.99
C VAL A 171 9.76 -12.08 5.37
N GLN A 172 9.61 -10.94 4.70
CA GLN A 172 8.33 -10.40 4.20
C GLN A 172 7.72 -11.21 3.03
N ASP A 173 7.38 -12.49 3.23
CA ASP A 173 6.60 -13.33 2.30
C ASP A 173 5.30 -13.85 2.98
N PRO A 174 4.08 -13.35 2.68
CA PRO A 174 2.90 -13.37 3.52
C PRO A 174 1.85 -14.37 3.05
N THR A 175 2.09 -15.26 2.09
CA THR A 175 1.05 -16.27 1.80
C THR A 175 1.22 -17.52 2.67
N HIS A 176 2.47 -17.97 2.82
CA HIS A 176 2.81 -19.17 3.56
C HIS A 176 4.23 -19.07 4.11
N TRP A 177 4.37 -19.20 5.42
CA TRP A 177 5.68 -19.30 6.07
C TRP A 177 6.01 -20.76 6.33
N ILE A 178 7.17 -21.24 5.87
CA ILE A 178 7.68 -22.55 6.24
C ILE A 178 8.85 -22.33 7.21
N VAL A 179 8.59 -22.53 8.49
CA VAL A 179 9.58 -22.37 9.55
C VAL A 179 10.21 -23.72 9.85
N SER A 180 11.46 -23.90 9.43
CA SER A 180 12.28 -25.07 9.73
C SER A 180 13.07 -24.87 11.04
N GLU A 181 14.08 -25.70 11.29
CA GLU A 181 15.01 -25.49 12.41
C GLU A 181 15.80 -24.16 12.28
N PRO A 182 16.10 -23.48 13.40
CA PRO A 182 15.82 -23.88 14.78
C PRO A 182 14.39 -23.54 15.25
N GLY A 183 13.60 -22.81 14.45
CA GLY A 183 12.29 -22.28 14.85
C GLY A 183 11.28 -23.34 15.25
N VAL A 184 11.13 -24.40 14.45
CA VAL A 184 10.21 -25.52 14.77
C VAL A 184 10.52 -26.13 16.14
N GLN A 185 11.81 -26.31 16.48
CA GLN A 185 12.24 -26.96 17.72
C GLN A 185 11.90 -26.13 18.97
N GLN A 186 11.74 -24.81 18.85
CA GLN A 186 11.37 -23.95 19.98
C GLN A 186 9.93 -24.16 20.45
N LEU A 187 9.05 -24.71 19.60
CA LEU A 187 7.66 -24.96 19.97
C LEU A 187 7.45 -26.28 20.73
N PHE A 188 8.45 -27.17 20.71
CA PHE A 188 8.33 -28.52 21.25
C PHE A 188 9.43 -28.82 22.26
N THR A 189 9.10 -29.64 23.26
CA THR A 189 10.06 -30.07 24.31
C THR A 189 10.92 -31.24 23.88
N GLU A 190 10.44 -32.07 22.94
CA GLU A 190 11.18 -33.19 22.40
C GLU A 190 11.85 -32.84 21.08
N ILE A 191 12.91 -33.57 20.74
CA ILE A 191 13.58 -33.46 19.44
C ILE A 191 12.64 -34.02 18.38
N LEU A 192 12.24 -33.17 17.44
CA LEU A 192 11.43 -33.60 16.31
C LEU A 192 12.28 -34.35 15.27
N PRO A 193 11.68 -35.25 14.47
CA PRO A 193 12.39 -35.88 13.36
C PRO A 193 13.00 -34.83 12.41
N SER A 194 14.17 -35.12 11.87
CA SER A 194 14.83 -34.24 10.89
C SER A 194 13.93 -33.99 9.68
N GLY A 195 13.93 -32.74 9.19
CA GLY A 195 13.06 -32.31 8.09
C GLY A 195 11.64 -31.94 8.51
N THR A 196 11.36 -31.85 9.82
CA THR A 196 10.10 -31.30 10.32
C THR A 196 10.08 -29.78 10.20
N ALA A 197 8.95 -29.20 9.81
CA ALA A 197 8.76 -27.76 9.72
C ALA A 197 7.35 -27.36 10.15
N VAL A 198 7.17 -26.10 10.52
CA VAL A 198 5.84 -25.50 10.70
C VAL A 198 5.47 -24.74 9.43
N LEU A 199 4.36 -25.13 8.80
CA LEU A 199 3.72 -24.35 7.75
C LEU A 199 2.64 -23.47 8.37
N ILE A 200 2.79 -22.16 8.21
CA ILE A 200 1.76 -21.19 8.54
C ILE A 200 1.06 -20.83 7.25
N ARG A 201 -0.23 -21.15 7.14
CA ARG A 201 -1.09 -20.72 6.04
C ARG A 201 -1.79 -19.44 6.43
N ASP A 202 -1.36 -18.34 5.83
CA ASP A 202 -1.96 -17.03 6.07
C ASP A 202 -3.38 -16.98 5.48
N ARG A 203 -4.32 -16.49 6.27
CA ARG A 203 -5.70 -16.18 5.87
C ARG A 203 -6.13 -14.79 6.29
N PHE A 204 -5.22 -14.05 6.92
CA PHE A 204 -5.45 -12.70 7.38
C PHE A 204 -5.07 -11.71 6.28
N SER A 205 -3.85 -11.84 5.73
CA SER A 205 -3.32 -10.81 4.81
C SER A 205 -4.06 -10.71 3.49
N VAL A 206 -4.78 -11.75 3.06
CA VAL A 206 -5.67 -11.69 1.89
C VAL A 206 -6.75 -10.60 2.05
N HIS A 207 -7.11 -10.27 3.29
CA HIS A 207 -8.08 -9.26 3.66
C HIS A 207 -7.44 -7.91 3.99
N GLY A 208 -6.19 -7.72 3.58
CA GLY A 208 -5.49 -6.45 3.68
C GLY A 208 -4.74 -6.24 5.00
N ILE A 209 -3.64 -5.50 4.92
CA ILE A 209 -2.70 -5.25 6.02
C ILE A 209 -2.26 -3.78 6.10
N LEU A 210 -2.93 -2.87 5.39
CA LEU A 210 -2.66 -1.43 5.42
C LEU A 210 -2.41 -0.85 6.84
N PRO A 211 -3.24 -1.14 7.87
CA PRO A 211 -3.00 -0.63 9.23
C PRO A 211 -1.69 -1.11 9.87
N TYR A 212 -1.13 -2.22 9.40
CA TYR A 212 0.11 -2.80 9.93
C TYR A 212 1.33 -2.42 9.08
N SER A 213 1.15 -2.26 7.77
CA SER A 213 2.23 -1.87 6.85
C SER A 213 2.67 -0.43 7.08
N LEU A 214 1.74 0.51 7.21
CA LEU A 214 2.03 1.94 7.41
C LEU A 214 2.96 2.20 8.62
N PRO A 215 2.73 1.63 9.82
CA PRO A 215 3.67 1.74 10.94
C PRO A 215 5.08 1.20 10.63
N TRP A 216 5.21 0.18 9.79
CA TRP A 216 6.53 -0.32 9.37
C TRP A 216 7.24 0.68 8.46
N PHE A 217 6.54 1.26 7.49
CA PHE A 217 7.09 2.34 6.65
C PHE A 217 7.45 3.56 7.47
N TYR A 218 6.61 3.95 8.42
CA TYR A 218 6.88 5.03 9.37
C TYR A 218 8.18 4.81 10.14
N LYS A 219 8.35 3.63 10.77
CA LYS A 219 9.59 3.28 11.49
C LYS A 219 10.83 3.31 10.58
N ARG A 220 10.68 2.92 9.31
CA ARG A 220 11.76 3.05 8.30
C ARG A 220 12.07 4.51 7.96
N LEU A 221 11.05 5.38 7.89
CA LEU A 221 11.22 6.81 7.64
C LEU A 221 11.92 7.49 8.83
N VAL A 222 11.51 7.20 10.06
CA VAL A 222 12.19 7.67 11.29
C VAL A 222 13.67 7.27 11.25
N LYS A 223 13.95 6.01 10.92
CA LYS A 223 15.34 5.52 10.78
C LYS A 223 16.10 6.28 9.69
N ALA A 224 15.50 6.46 8.51
CA ALA A 224 16.12 7.20 7.41
C ALA A 224 16.44 8.65 7.80
N PHE A 225 15.55 9.33 8.53
CA PHE A 225 15.82 10.64 9.11
C PHE A 225 16.99 10.60 10.08
N SER A 226 17.00 9.66 11.03
CA SER A 226 18.07 9.55 12.03
C SER A 226 19.45 9.32 11.39
N GLU A 227 19.48 8.60 10.27
CA GLU A 227 20.69 8.31 9.48
C GLU A 227 21.03 9.45 8.50
N GLN A 228 20.17 10.48 8.35
CA GLN A 228 20.26 11.53 7.33
C GLN A 228 20.37 10.96 5.90
N ASP A 229 19.73 9.82 5.63
CA ASP A 229 19.68 9.20 4.30
C ASP A 229 18.63 9.89 3.44
N HIS A 230 19.03 10.98 2.77
CA HIS A 230 18.14 11.83 1.97
C HIS A 230 17.36 11.05 0.90
N ALA A 231 18.02 10.10 0.22
CA ALA A 231 17.38 9.30 -0.82
C ALA A 231 16.27 8.42 -0.24
N LYS A 232 16.53 7.75 0.90
CA LYS A 232 15.50 6.96 1.58
C LYS A 232 14.38 7.82 2.14
N ILE A 233 14.68 9.00 2.70
CA ILE A 233 13.66 9.91 3.24
C ILE A 233 12.66 10.26 2.15
N ILE A 234 13.13 10.71 0.99
CA ILE A 234 12.27 11.15 -0.12
C ILE A 234 11.46 9.98 -0.68
N ARG A 235 12.09 8.83 -0.94
CA ARG A 235 11.40 7.62 -1.41
C ARG A 235 10.32 7.15 -0.44
N LEU A 236 10.66 6.98 0.84
CA LEU A 236 9.71 6.53 1.85
C LEU A 236 8.59 7.55 2.08
N SER A 237 8.87 8.84 1.95
CA SER A 237 7.84 9.88 2.06
C SER A 237 6.79 9.73 0.96
N ALA A 238 7.20 9.52 -0.30
CA ALA A 238 6.29 9.30 -1.42
C ALA A 238 5.44 8.02 -1.25
N GLU A 239 6.08 6.91 -0.86
CA GLU A 239 5.39 5.64 -0.60
C GLU A 239 4.41 5.74 0.57
N ILE A 240 4.77 6.43 1.66
CA ILE A 240 3.86 6.68 2.78
C ILE A 240 2.68 7.54 2.33
N GLY A 241 2.92 8.59 1.54
CA GLY A 241 1.85 9.44 1.06
C GLY A 241 0.82 8.68 0.22
N HIS A 242 1.27 7.69 -0.56
CA HIS A 242 0.40 6.77 -1.28
C HIS A 242 -0.53 5.99 -0.34
N TYR A 243 0.03 5.20 0.58
CA TYR A 243 -0.76 4.34 1.49
C TYR A 243 -1.65 5.15 2.45
N VAL A 244 -1.23 6.37 2.82
CA VAL A 244 -2.10 7.29 3.57
C VAL A 244 -3.27 7.74 2.70
N GLY A 245 -3.03 7.99 1.40
CA GLY A 245 -4.08 8.17 0.40
C GLY A 245 -5.09 7.04 0.42
N ASP A 246 -4.63 5.79 0.33
CA ASP A 246 -5.51 4.61 0.36
C ASP A 246 -6.35 4.56 1.64
N ALA A 247 -5.71 4.80 2.79
CA ALA A 247 -6.38 4.82 4.08
C ALA A 247 -7.51 5.87 4.14
N HIS A 248 -7.47 6.90 3.29
CA HIS A 248 -8.50 7.95 3.23
C HIS A 248 -9.68 7.64 2.31
N VAL A 249 -9.59 6.57 1.51
CA VAL A 249 -10.66 6.11 0.63
C VAL A 249 -11.54 5.12 1.39
N PRO A 250 -12.86 5.38 1.54
CA PRO A 250 -13.76 4.45 2.22
C PRO A 250 -13.72 3.03 1.67
N LEU A 251 -13.63 2.89 0.34
CA LEU A 251 -13.73 1.60 -0.35
C LEU A 251 -12.51 0.69 -0.15
N HIS A 252 -11.33 1.25 0.19
CA HIS A 252 -10.16 0.48 0.65
C HIS A 252 -10.36 -0.18 2.01
N THR A 253 -11.53 0.00 2.65
CA THR A 253 -11.85 -0.59 3.95
C THR A 253 -12.91 -1.70 3.93
N SER A 254 -13.36 -2.14 2.75
CA SER A 254 -14.53 -3.02 2.61
C SER A 254 -14.32 -4.14 1.58
N VAL A 255 -14.89 -5.33 1.84
CA VAL A 255 -14.99 -6.40 0.85
C VAL A 255 -15.83 -6.00 -0.37
N ASN A 256 -16.71 -5.00 -0.25
CA ASN A 256 -17.51 -4.45 -1.34
C ASN A 256 -16.82 -3.24 -2.00
N TYR A 257 -15.50 -3.24 -2.06
CA TYR A 257 -14.65 -2.14 -2.53
C TYR A 257 -15.05 -1.61 -3.91
N ASN A 258 -15.54 -2.45 -4.84
CA ASN A 258 -16.02 -1.98 -6.14
C ASN A 258 -17.54 -1.92 -6.28
N GLY A 259 -18.31 -2.16 -5.22
CA GLY A 259 -19.76 -2.31 -5.35
C GLY A 259 -20.20 -3.62 -6.01
N GLN A 260 -19.30 -4.61 -6.13
CA GLN A 260 -19.57 -5.91 -6.76
C GLN A 260 -20.61 -6.76 -5.99
N LEU A 261 -20.79 -6.52 -4.69
CA LEU A 261 -21.81 -7.17 -3.87
C LEU A 261 -23.16 -6.43 -3.90
N THR A 262 -23.21 -5.22 -4.45
CA THR A 262 -24.41 -4.35 -4.48
C THR A 262 -24.84 -3.91 -5.87
N ASN A 263 -24.20 -4.47 -6.92
CA ASN A 263 -24.41 -4.14 -8.33
C ASN A 263 -24.12 -2.66 -8.63
N GLN A 264 -22.94 -2.19 -8.23
CA GLN A 264 -22.43 -0.83 -8.43
C GLN A 264 -20.97 -0.87 -8.93
N GLU A 265 -20.63 -1.90 -9.72
CA GLU A 265 -19.27 -2.11 -10.26
C GLU A 265 -18.71 -0.84 -10.91
N GLY A 266 -17.51 -0.44 -10.48
CA GLY A 266 -16.84 0.78 -10.91
C GLY A 266 -16.98 1.95 -9.93
N ILE A 267 -17.70 1.80 -8.82
CA ILE A 267 -17.82 2.87 -7.80
C ILE A 267 -16.48 3.25 -7.16
N HIS A 268 -15.51 2.33 -7.12
CA HIS A 268 -14.15 2.59 -6.64
C HIS A 268 -13.49 3.69 -7.45
N ALA A 269 -13.28 3.45 -8.75
CA ALA A 269 -12.68 4.41 -9.67
C ALA A 269 -13.55 5.68 -9.82
N PHE A 270 -14.87 5.57 -9.63
CA PHE A 270 -15.74 6.74 -9.61
C PHE A 270 -15.41 7.68 -8.44
N TRP A 271 -15.27 7.12 -7.23
CA TRP A 271 -15.00 7.91 -6.02
C TRP A 271 -13.55 8.42 -5.99
N GLU A 272 -12.59 7.53 -6.23
CA GLU A 272 -11.15 7.81 -6.05
C GLU A 272 -10.52 8.59 -7.20
N SER A 273 -10.92 8.31 -8.44
CA SER A 273 -10.30 8.94 -9.62
C SER A 273 -11.22 9.98 -10.25
N ARG A 274 -12.44 9.59 -10.63
CA ARG A 274 -13.29 10.42 -11.49
C ARG A 274 -13.74 11.73 -10.84
N ILE A 275 -14.10 11.71 -9.55
CA ILE A 275 -14.49 12.94 -8.84
C ILE A 275 -13.30 13.90 -8.73
N PRO A 276 -12.12 13.50 -8.19
CA PRO A 276 -10.96 14.39 -8.19
C PRO A 276 -10.55 14.88 -9.58
N GLU A 277 -10.52 14.02 -10.59
CA GLU A 277 -10.20 14.41 -11.98
C GLU A 277 -11.10 15.53 -12.51
N LEU A 278 -12.40 15.52 -12.14
CA LEU A 278 -13.37 16.49 -12.65
C LEU A 278 -13.39 17.81 -11.89
N PHE A 279 -13.09 17.79 -10.59
CA PHE A 279 -13.43 18.89 -9.67
C PHE A 279 -12.27 19.37 -8.79
N ALA A 280 -11.17 18.63 -8.65
CA ALA A 280 -10.09 19.00 -7.75
C ALA A 280 -9.44 20.34 -8.12
N GLU A 281 -9.17 20.58 -9.40
CA GLU A 281 -8.52 21.83 -9.85
C GLU A 281 -9.47 23.04 -9.85
N SER A 282 -10.78 22.82 -10.03
CA SER A 282 -11.75 23.91 -10.21
C SER A 282 -12.52 24.26 -8.95
N ASP A 283 -12.83 23.28 -8.11
CA ASP A 283 -13.85 23.40 -7.06
C ASP A 283 -13.30 23.16 -5.64
N PHE A 284 -12.25 22.34 -5.48
CA PHE A 284 -11.77 21.97 -4.14
C PHE A 284 -10.95 23.09 -3.47
N ASP A 285 -11.18 23.32 -2.18
CA ASP A 285 -10.37 24.20 -1.35
C ASP A 285 -9.28 23.41 -0.61
N PHE A 286 -8.03 23.56 -1.07
CA PHE A 286 -6.86 22.89 -0.48
C PHE A 286 -6.20 23.64 0.67
N VAL A 287 -6.86 24.63 1.29
CA VAL A 287 -6.31 25.29 2.47
C VAL A 287 -6.30 24.32 3.64
N VAL A 288 -5.12 23.74 3.88
CA VAL A 288 -4.83 22.88 5.03
C VAL A 288 -3.87 23.60 5.98
N GLY A 289 -4.01 23.31 7.27
CA GLY A 289 -3.14 23.86 8.31
C GLY A 289 -1.70 23.36 8.20
N ARG A 290 -0.88 23.75 9.18
CA ARG A 290 0.47 23.18 9.32
C ARG A 290 0.37 21.74 9.84
N ALA A 291 1.33 20.91 9.46
CA ALA A 291 1.47 19.56 9.97
C ALA A 291 1.55 19.53 11.51
N ASP A 292 0.82 18.59 12.12
CA ASP A 292 0.79 18.37 13.57
C ASP A 292 1.63 17.14 13.96
N TYR A 293 2.15 17.15 15.18
CA TYR A 293 2.84 15.97 15.73
C TYR A 293 1.81 14.90 16.14
N ILE A 294 2.04 13.67 15.70
CA ILE A 294 1.22 12.51 16.00
C ILE A 294 1.94 11.69 17.08
N GLU A 295 1.39 11.67 18.30
CA GLU A 295 1.99 10.96 19.44
C GLU A 295 1.99 9.44 19.29
N ASN A 296 0.94 8.88 18.67
CA ASN A 296 0.80 7.44 18.46
C ASN A 296 0.34 7.17 17.03
N ILE A 297 1.32 6.85 16.17
CA ILE A 297 1.07 6.60 14.74
C ILE A 297 0.13 5.41 14.51
N GLU A 298 0.25 4.35 15.31
CA GLU A 298 -0.58 3.15 15.17
C GLU A 298 -2.04 3.48 15.47
N GLN A 299 -2.32 4.19 16.58
CA GLN A 299 -3.66 4.64 16.92
C GLN A 299 -4.24 5.60 15.87
N TYR A 300 -3.43 6.55 15.38
CA TYR A 300 -3.86 7.52 14.38
C TYR A 300 -4.31 6.83 13.08
N ILE A 301 -3.53 5.87 12.58
CA ILE A 301 -3.86 5.12 11.35
C ILE A 301 -5.18 4.35 11.52
N TRP A 302 -5.37 3.68 12.66
CA TRP A 302 -6.62 2.99 12.95
C TRP A 302 -7.82 3.94 13.02
N GLN A 303 -7.65 5.14 13.58
CA GLN A 303 -8.70 6.16 13.60
C GLN A 303 -9.07 6.64 12.19
N VAL A 304 -8.07 6.86 11.31
CA VAL A 304 -8.30 7.25 9.91
C VAL A 304 -9.09 6.17 9.16
N LEU A 305 -8.70 4.90 9.33
CA LEU A 305 -9.36 3.77 8.68
C LEU A 305 -10.80 3.57 9.20
N ASP A 306 -11.01 3.70 10.51
CA ASP A 306 -12.34 3.64 11.11
C ASP A 306 -13.25 4.76 10.56
N GLN A 307 -12.74 5.98 10.46
CA GLN A 307 -13.46 7.11 9.86
C GLN A 307 -13.82 6.85 8.39
N SER A 308 -12.87 6.33 7.60
CA SER A 308 -13.11 5.91 6.21
C SER A 308 -14.21 4.84 6.14
N HIS A 309 -14.14 3.83 7.00
CA HIS A 309 -15.09 2.71 6.98
C HIS A 309 -16.52 3.13 7.30
N HIS A 310 -16.71 4.06 8.24
CA HIS A 310 -18.03 4.61 8.57
C HIS A 310 -18.71 5.28 7.37
N MET A 311 -17.96 5.72 6.36
CA MET A 311 -18.49 6.32 5.14
C MET A 311 -18.94 5.30 4.09
N VAL A 312 -18.51 4.04 4.15
CA VAL A 312 -18.79 3.01 3.12
C VAL A 312 -20.28 2.86 2.85
N ARG A 313 -21.09 2.80 3.91
CA ARG A 313 -22.56 2.68 3.78
C ARG A 313 -23.14 3.88 3.01
N GLN A 314 -22.68 5.10 3.30
CA GLN A 314 -23.18 6.30 2.63
C GLN A 314 -22.74 6.35 1.17
N VAL A 315 -21.47 6.05 0.88
CA VAL A 315 -20.91 5.96 -0.48
C VAL A 315 -21.79 5.05 -1.34
N LEU A 316 -22.00 3.82 -0.91
CA LEU A 316 -22.82 2.85 -1.65
C LEU A 316 -24.29 3.26 -1.72
N ALA A 317 -24.90 3.68 -0.61
CA ALA A 317 -26.33 4.01 -0.58
C ALA A 317 -26.68 5.23 -1.45
N MET A 318 -25.82 6.26 -1.47
CA MET A 318 -26.08 7.48 -2.24
C MET A 318 -25.92 7.24 -3.74
N GLU A 319 -24.92 6.45 -4.16
CA GLU A 319 -24.77 6.08 -5.58
C GLU A 319 -25.97 5.23 -6.03
N LYS A 320 -26.41 4.27 -5.20
CA LYS A 320 -27.56 3.41 -5.52
C LYS A 320 -28.85 4.21 -5.64
N LYS A 321 -29.04 5.22 -4.79
CA LYS A 321 -30.16 6.15 -4.87
C LYS A 321 -30.10 6.95 -6.17
N LEU A 322 -28.94 7.55 -6.46
CA LEU A 322 -28.76 8.41 -7.64
C LEU A 322 -28.96 7.66 -8.96
N SER A 323 -28.41 6.44 -9.08
CA SER A 323 -28.59 5.59 -10.27
C SER A 323 -30.05 5.17 -10.50
N GLY A 324 -30.88 5.13 -9.45
CA GLY A 324 -32.32 4.92 -9.58
C GLY A 324 -33.11 6.15 -10.04
N GLU A 325 -32.57 7.35 -9.82
CA GLU A 325 -33.21 8.63 -10.19
C GLU A 325 -32.76 9.13 -11.58
N PHE A 326 -31.54 8.82 -12.01
CA PHE A 326 -30.99 9.22 -13.30
C PHE A 326 -31.37 8.24 -14.42
N ALA A 327 -31.75 8.77 -15.58
CA ALA A 327 -31.87 7.97 -16.80
C ALA A 327 -30.52 7.32 -17.14
N VAL A 328 -30.54 6.02 -17.51
CA VAL A 328 -29.33 5.21 -17.76
C VAL A 328 -28.37 5.89 -18.74
N ASP A 329 -28.91 6.50 -19.81
CA ASP A 329 -28.12 7.17 -20.86
C ASP A 329 -27.43 8.45 -20.37
N ASN A 330 -27.86 9.02 -19.23
CA ASN A 330 -27.26 10.21 -18.62
C ASN A 330 -26.27 9.87 -17.50
N GLN A 331 -26.16 8.60 -17.11
CA GLN A 331 -25.23 8.18 -16.06
C GLN A 331 -23.81 8.03 -16.61
N TYR A 332 -23.68 7.51 -17.84
CA TYR A 332 -22.39 7.15 -18.42
C TYR A 332 -22.10 7.87 -19.73
N CYS A 333 -20.89 8.38 -19.82
CA CYS A 333 -20.33 9.09 -20.96
C CYS A 333 -19.14 8.30 -21.50
N PHE A 334 -18.84 8.47 -22.79
CA PHE A 334 -17.69 7.87 -23.43
C PHE A 334 -16.63 8.95 -23.67
N GLU A 335 -15.46 8.77 -23.08
CA GLU A 335 -14.32 9.66 -23.25
C GLU A 335 -13.11 8.87 -23.73
N THR A 336 -12.32 9.46 -24.62
CA THR A 336 -11.06 8.85 -25.08
C THR A 336 -9.98 9.08 -24.02
N ARG A 337 -9.55 8.01 -23.35
CA ARG A 337 -8.45 7.97 -22.40
C ARG A 337 -7.28 7.20 -23.00
N LEU A 338 -6.13 7.84 -23.14
CA LEU A 338 -4.91 7.19 -23.68
C LEU A 338 -5.13 6.52 -25.05
N GLY A 339 -5.97 7.12 -25.90
CA GLY A 339 -6.35 6.56 -27.19
C GLY A 339 -7.43 5.47 -27.14
N VAL A 340 -7.91 5.09 -25.95
CA VAL A 340 -8.95 4.09 -25.73
C VAL A 340 -10.25 4.76 -25.30
N VAL A 341 -11.35 4.47 -25.99
CA VAL A 341 -12.68 4.94 -25.59
C VAL A 341 -13.11 4.19 -24.33
N THR A 342 -13.31 4.93 -23.24
CA THR A 342 -13.65 4.38 -21.92
C THR A 342 -15.04 4.88 -21.50
N LYS A 343 -15.86 3.96 -20.97
CA LYS A 343 -17.17 4.27 -20.39
C LYS A 343 -16.99 4.73 -18.94
N LEU A 344 -17.44 5.93 -18.61
CA LEU A 344 -17.20 6.57 -17.31
C LEU A 344 -18.45 7.33 -16.84
N PRO A 345 -18.59 7.59 -15.53
CA PRO A 345 -19.64 8.48 -15.04
C PRO A 345 -19.57 9.89 -15.68
N CYS A 346 -20.69 10.36 -16.20
CA CYS A 346 -20.81 11.69 -16.78
C CYS A 346 -20.56 12.79 -15.73
N LYS A 347 -20.09 13.97 -16.17
CA LYS A 347 -19.78 15.09 -15.26
C LYS A 347 -20.98 15.52 -14.40
N GLU A 348 -22.18 15.55 -14.97
CA GLU A 348 -23.41 15.92 -14.25
C GLU A 348 -23.80 14.88 -13.20
N TYR A 349 -23.68 13.58 -13.54
CA TYR A 349 -23.89 12.49 -12.59
C TYR A 349 -22.87 12.57 -11.44
N ALA A 350 -21.59 12.78 -11.76
CA ALA A 350 -20.53 12.96 -10.78
C ALA A 350 -20.77 14.16 -9.85
N ALA A 351 -21.19 15.31 -10.40
CA ALA A 351 -21.50 16.49 -9.61
C ALA A 351 -22.67 16.26 -8.65
N ARG A 352 -23.73 15.57 -9.09
CA ARG A 352 -24.86 15.22 -8.22
C ARG A 352 -24.50 14.21 -7.15
N TYR A 353 -23.68 13.22 -7.50
CA TYR A 353 -23.18 12.28 -6.52
C TYR A 353 -22.34 12.96 -5.45
N ASN A 354 -21.40 13.83 -5.84
CA ASN A 354 -20.56 14.59 -4.92
C ASN A 354 -21.41 15.48 -3.97
N GLN A 355 -22.49 16.08 -4.48
CA GLN A 355 -23.48 16.82 -3.67
C GLN A 355 -24.22 15.93 -2.67
N LEU A 356 -24.70 14.75 -3.09
CA LEU A 356 -25.41 13.81 -2.20
C LEU A 356 -24.51 13.26 -1.09
N LEU A 357 -23.21 13.18 -1.36
CA LEU A 357 -22.19 12.79 -0.40
C LEU A 357 -21.76 13.94 0.54
N ASP A 358 -22.42 15.10 0.46
CA ASP A 358 -22.06 16.31 1.22
C ASP A 358 -20.58 16.68 1.04
N TYR A 359 -20.08 16.52 -0.19
CA TYR A 359 -18.71 16.87 -0.59
C TYR A 359 -17.62 16.18 0.24
N HIS A 360 -17.90 15.03 0.85
CA HIS A 360 -16.93 14.38 1.73
C HIS A 360 -15.66 13.92 0.98
N VAL A 361 -15.66 13.80 -0.35
CA VAL A 361 -14.46 13.49 -1.16
C VAL A 361 -13.41 14.60 -0.97
N GLU A 362 -13.81 15.86 -1.11
CA GLU A 362 -12.94 17.01 -0.86
C GLU A 362 -12.46 17.03 0.60
N LYS A 363 -13.38 16.76 1.55
CA LYS A 363 -13.03 16.68 2.97
C LYS A 363 -11.95 15.63 3.23
N ARG A 364 -12.13 14.40 2.71
CA ARG A 364 -11.13 13.33 2.81
C ARG A 364 -9.82 13.71 2.13
N PHE A 365 -9.88 14.42 1.01
CA PHE A 365 -8.69 14.94 0.34
C PHE A 365 -7.89 15.89 1.24
N ARG A 366 -8.56 16.86 1.89
CA ARG A 366 -7.93 17.80 2.84
C ARG A 366 -7.37 17.09 4.07
N ASP A 367 -8.15 16.18 4.65
CA ASP A 367 -7.72 15.36 5.80
C ASP A 367 -6.45 14.56 5.43
N CYS A 368 -6.40 14.02 4.22
CA CYS A 368 -5.27 13.25 3.71
C CYS A 368 -4.01 14.11 3.53
N ILE A 369 -4.11 15.29 2.90
CA ILE A 369 -2.97 16.21 2.76
C ILE A 369 -2.39 16.53 4.14
N HIS A 370 -3.25 16.84 5.11
CA HIS A 370 -2.84 17.14 6.48
C HIS A 370 -2.19 15.93 7.16
N ALA A 371 -2.77 14.74 6.99
CA ALA A 371 -2.26 13.49 7.54
C ALA A 371 -0.86 13.15 7.01
N ILE A 372 -0.65 13.22 5.68
CA ILE A 372 0.64 12.95 5.04
C ILE A 372 1.72 13.86 5.63
N GLY A 373 1.46 15.16 5.66
CA GLY A 373 2.37 16.15 6.23
C GLY A 373 2.69 15.90 7.70
N SER A 374 1.65 15.61 8.50
CA SER A 374 1.75 15.30 9.93
C SER A 374 2.57 14.03 10.18
N ILE A 375 2.42 13.00 9.35
CA ILE A 375 3.19 11.76 9.47
C ILE A 375 4.67 12.00 9.14
N TRP A 376 4.98 12.72 8.06
CA TRP A 376 6.37 13.08 7.73
C TRP A 376 7.02 13.93 8.83
N PHE A 377 6.30 14.94 9.33
CA PHE A 377 6.74 15.80 10.42
C PHE A 377 6.98 15.04 11.72
N SER A 378 6.10 14.08 12.04
CA SER A 378 6.23 13.23 13.22
C SER A 378 7.46 12.35 13.11
N ALA A 379 7.69 11.73 11.95
CA ALA A 379 8.87 10.87 11.75
C ALA A 379 10.18 11.66 11.88
N TRP A 380 10.22 12.88 11.34
CA TRP A 380 11.37 13.79 11.50
C TRP A 380 11.58 14.21 12.95
N THR A 381 10.50 14.49 13.68
CA THR A 381 10.55 14.88 15.10
C THR A 381 11.06 13.74 15.97
N GLU A 382 10.55 12.52 15.78
CA GLU A 382 11.01 11.33 16.50
C GLU A 382 12.48 10.98 16.21
N ALA A 383 12.95 11.29 15.01
CA ALA A 383 14.36 11.13 14.64
C ALA A 383 15.31 12.15 15.29
N GLY A 384 14.80 13.06 16.14
CA GLY A 384 15.59 14.09 16.80
C GLY A 384 15.78 15.36 15.97
N GLN A 385 14.88 15.62 15.03
CA GLN A 385 14.86 16.84 14.21
C GLN A 385 16.19 17.11 13.46
N PRO A 386 16.72 16.11 12.74
CA PRO A 386 18.00 16.26 12.04
C PRO A 386 17.94 17.37 11.00
N TYR A 387 19.05 18.08 10.84
CA TYR A 387 19.17 19.14 9.85
C TYR A 387 19.24 18.59 8.43
N LEU A 388 18.24 18.88 7.59
CA LEU A 388 18.09 18.34 6.23
C LEU A 388 18.77 19.18 5.15
N ASN A 389 19.00 20.48 5.41
CA ASN A 389 19.45 21.44 4.40
C ASN A 389 20.99 21.49 4.25
N LYS A 390 21.64 20.36 3.97
CA LYS A 390 23.05 20.38 3.51
C LYS A 390 23.07 20.59 2.00
N ARG A 391 23.60 21.72 1.55
CA ARG A 391 23.96 22.00 0.13
C ARG A 391 25.10 21.09 -0.34
N LYS A 392 24.93 19.78 -0.34
CA LYS A 392 25.65 18.91 -1.26
C LYS A 392 24.64 18.48 -2.28
N GLN A 393 24.96 18.72 -3.55
CA GLN A 393 24.25 18.12 -4.68
C GLN A 393 24.48 16.61 -4.60
N ASP A 394 23.78 15.94 -3.70
CA ASP A 394 23.64 14.50 -3.77
C ASP A 394 22.69 14.29 -4.94
N HIS A 395 23.25 14.09 -6.12
CA HIS A 395 22.51 13.64 -7.27
C HIS A 395 21.80 12.36 -6.85
N LEU A 396 20.49 12.45 -6.59
CA LEU A 396 19.65 11.27 -6.42
C LEU A 396 19.89 10.40 -7.66
N PRO A 397 20.21 9.10 -7.49
CA PRO A 397 20.39 8.24 -8.63
C PRO A 397 19.08 8.24 -9.42
N GLN A 398 19.16 8.51 -10.73
CA GLN A 398 18.00 8.51 -11.63
C GLN A 398 17.30 7.15 -11.67
N THR A 399 17.95 6.11 -11.18
CA THR A 399 17.41 4.75 -11.03
C THR A 399 17.97 4.10 -9.76
N PHE A 400 17.09 3.50 -8.96
CA PHE A 400 17.51 2.63 -7.87
C PHE A 400 17.80 1.22 -8.41
N PRO A 401 18.77 0.49 -7.84
CA PRO A 401 19.02 -0.88 -8.25
C PRO A 401 17.77 -1.74 -7.98
N GLU A 402 17.33 -2.48 -9.00
CA GLU A 402 16.21 -3.44 -8.97
C GLU A 402 16.38 -4.60 -7.97
N SER A 403 17.39 -4.56 -7.08
CA SER A 403 17.77 -5.67 -6.22
C SER A 403 16.74 -6.05 -5.15
N ASP A 404 15.66 -5.28 -5.00
CA ASP A 404 14.51 -5.61 -4.13
C ASP A 404 13.36 -6.29 -4.90
N LEU A 405 13.46 -6.41 -6.23
CA LEU A 405 12.47 -7.07 -7.09
C LEU A 405 12.99 -8.48 -7.46
N HIS A 406 12.75 -9.45 -6.59
CA HIS A 406 12.84 -10.86 -6.98
C HIS A 406 11.45 -11.34 -7.42
N PRO A 407 11.14 -11.38 -8.73
CA PRO A 407 9.93 -12.02 -9.20
C PRO A 407 10.00 -13.51 -8.85
N THR A 408 9.04 -13.97 -8.05
CA THR A 408 8.91 -15.39 -7.71
C THR A 408 7.79 -15.99 -8.55
N ASN A 409 8.05 -17.13 -9.20
CA ASN A 409 7.08 -17.88 -10.03
C ASN A 409 5.98 -18.59 -9.21
N LYS A 410 5.56 -18.05 -8.06
CA LYS A 410 4.52 -18.64 -7.19
C LYS A 410 3.25 -17.79 -7.24
N GLU A 411 2.10 -18.44 -7.13
CA GLU A 411 0.76 -17.82 -7.12
C GLU A 411 0.75 -16.55 -6.25
N ALA A 412 0.50 -15.41 -6.91
CA ALA A 412 0.42 -14.11 -6.25
C ALA A 412 -0.86 -14.00 -5.43
N PHE A 413 -0.90 -13.09 -4.44
CA PHE A 413 -2.20 -12.70 -3.89
C PHE A 413 -3.08 -12.19 -5.03
N PRO A 414 -4.38 -12.54 -5.08
CA PRO A 414 -5.27 -12.00 -6.09
C PRO A 414 -5.24 -10.47 -5.95
N VAL A 415 -4.77 -9.81 -7.00
CA VAL A 415 -4.86 -8.35 -7.11
C VAL A 415 -6.33 -8.04 -7.32
N ARG A 416 -6.86 -7.11 -6.53
CA ARG A 416 -8.21 -6.60 -6.66
C ARG A 416 -8.43 -6.09 -8.11
N ASP A 417 -9.45 -6.59 -8.81
CA ASP A 417 -9.66 -6.47 -10.27
C ASP A 417 -9.80 -5.05 -10.88
N HIS A 418 -9.42 -3.98 -10.19
CA HIS A 418 -9.58 -2.58 -10.63
C HIS A 418 -8.78 -1.57 -9.78
N GLU A 419 -8.04 -2.06 -8.80
CA GLU A 419 -6.97 -1.28 -8.20
C GLU A 419 -5.90 -1.08 -9.26
#